data_AF-A0A833H5C2-F1
#
_entry.id   AF-A0A833H5C2-F1
#
_cell.length_a   1.000
_cell.length_b   1.000
_cell.length_c   1.000
_cell.angle_alpha   90.00
_cell.angle_beta   90.00
_cell.angle_gamma   90.00
#
_symmetry.space_group_name_H-M   'P 1'
#
loop_
_entity.id
_entity.type
_entity.pdbx_description
1 polymer ?
#
loop_
_entity_poly.entity_id
_entity_poly.type
_entity_poly.pdbx_seq_one_letter_code
_entity_poly.pdbx_strand_id
1 'polypeptide(L)'
;LLVHAFPDRVAMARGERGRFVLANGRGAMVDAADPLAGEAFLVVADLQGKAQNARIAAAAPIGEAELRAALGDRITRTMETAFDPARRAVRVRETTRLGAILLSERMLPAPSGAEADRAIIEALKAHGLSLLPWSRETTALRHRLAWLRKGLGEPWPDVSDAALAASLEDWLLPFLSGEASIDRIDSNAVREGLMSLVPHDLQRRIATLAPTHFEAPTGNRLPIDYDGETPTLSIRVQELFGLDEHPAIAGGTVPLTLELLSPAHRPIQTTADLPRFWRGSWADVRADMRGRYPKHVWPEDPVRAEPTSRAKPRAR
;
A
#
# COMPACT_ATOMS: atom_id res chain seq x y z
N LEU A 1 31.39 17.34 42.65
CA LEU A 1 30.56 17.55 43.87
C LEU A 1 29.13 18.01 43.53
N LEU A 2 28.95 19.16 42.88
CA LEU A 2 27.61 19.68 42.53
C LEU A 2 26.75 18.69 41.73
N VAL A 3 27.34 17.99 40.75
CA VAL A 3 26.63 17.01 39.91
C VAL A 3 26.01 15.86 40.72
N HIS A 4 26.61 15.48 41.84
CA HIS A 4 26.06 14.44 42.74
C HIS A 4 24.99 15.00 43.68
N ALA A 5 25.07 16.28 44.03
CA ALA A 5 24.08 16.95 44.87
C ALA A 5 22.79 17.28 44.10
N PHE A 6 22.90 17.64 42.81
CA PHE A 6 21.78 18.05 41.97
C PHE A 6 21.75 17.30 40.61
N PRO A 7 21.68 15.96 40.61
CA PRO A 7 21.74 15.17 39.38
C PRO A 7 20.54 15.39 38.44
N ASP A 8 19.38 15.79 38.98
CA ASP A 8 18.17 16.14 38.23
C ASP A 8 18.20 17.57 37.66
N ARG A 9 19.17 18.39 38.09
CA ARG A 9 19.40 19.77 37.65
C ARG A 9 20.64 19.95 36.79
N VAL A 10 21.17 18.86 36.26
CA VAL A 10 22.02 18.95 35.07
C VAL A 10 21.20 19.57 33.95
N ALA A 11 21.78 20.51 33.22
CA ALA A 11 21.18 21.25 32.14
C ALA A 11 22.03 21.12 30.88
N MET A 12 21.38 20.97 29.72
CA MET A 12 22.03 20.97 28.41
C MET A 12 21.51 22.13 27.57
N ALA A 13 22.40 22.83 26.86
CA ALA A 13 22.03 23.92 25.97
C ALA A 13 21.02 23.44 24.91
N ARG A 14 19.98 24.25 24.66
CA ARG A 14 18.92 23.92 23.69
C ARG A 14 18.34 25.17 23.03
N GLY A 15 18.48 25.27 21.71
CA GLY A 15 17.92 26.37 20.93
C GLY A 15 18.79 27.61 21.00
N GLU A 16 18.21 28.74 21.44
CA GLU A 16 18.91 30.02 21.52
C GLU A 16 19.99 30.03 22.60
N ARG A 17 20.98 30.91 22.45
CA ARG A 17 22.06 31.10 23.43
C ARG A 17 21.47 31.44 24.81
N GLY A 18 21.99 30.80 25.85
CA GLY A 18 21.50 30.98 27.22
C GLY A 18 20.25 30.17 27.57
N ARG A 19 19.70 29.37 26.64
CA ARG A 19 18.57 28.47 26.91
C ARG A 19 19.03 27.04 27.16
N PHE A 20 18.46 26.43 28.19
CA PHE A 20 18.82 25.10 28.66
C PHE A 20 17.59 24.23 28.95
N VAL A 21 17.74 22.92 28.79
CA VAL A 21 16.80 21.91 29.27
C VAL A 21 17.45 21.11 30.40
N LEU A 22 16.76 21.01 31.53
CA LEU A 22 17.20 20.26 32.70
C LEU A 22 16.90 18.76 32.53
N ALA A 23 17.63 17.89 33.25
CA ALA A 23 17.41 16.44 33.25
C ALA A 23 16.00 16.05 33.72
N ASN A 24 15.37 16.87 34.57
CA ASN A 24 13.96 16.72 34.96
C ASN A 24 12.94 17.25 33.92
N GLY A 25 13.39 17.72 32.76
CA GLY A 25 12.55 18.20 31.65
C GLY A 25 12.15 19.67 31.71
N ARG A 26 12.49 20.39 32.78
CA ARG A 26 12.19 21.82 32.90
C ARG A 26 13.09 22.67 32.00
N GLY A 27 12.56 23.80 31.53
CA GLY A 27 13.31 24.82 30.82
C GLY A 27 13.98 25.80 31.78
N ALA A 28 15.22 26.15 31.51
CA ALA A 28 16.00 27.12 32.28
C ALA A 28 16.74 28.09 31.38
N MET A 29 17.05 29.29 31.89
CA MET A 29 17.79 30.30 31.14
C MET A 29 18.80 31.08 31.98
N VAL A 30 19.89 31.47 31.34
CA VAL A 30 20.78 32.56 31.77
C VAL A 30 20.65 33.72 30.79
N ASP A 31 21.14 34.90 31.19
CA ASP A 31 21.25 36.03 30.26
C ASP A 31 22.20 35.66 29.10
N ALA A 32 21.91 36.07 27.88
CA ALA A 32 22.73 35.72 26.71
C ALA A 32 24.14 36.32 26.77
N ALA A 33 24.32 37.41 27.53
CA ALA A 33 25.61 38.04 27.80
C ALA A 33 26.42 37.33 28.91
N ASP A 34 25.80 36.41 29.67
CA ASP A 34 26.49 35.64 30.71
C ASP A 34 27.52 34.69 30.06
N PRO A 35 28.73 34.53 30.65
CA PRO A 35 29.71 33.55 30.18
C PRO A 35 29.15 32.13 30.08
N LEU A 36 28.29 31.72 31.03
CA LEU A 36 27.68 30.39 31.08
C LEU A 36 26.70 30.16 29.92
N ALA A 37 26.24 31.21 29.24
CA ALA A 37 25.29 31.08 28.14
C ALA A 37 25.86 30.34 26.92
N GLY A 38 27.19 30.23 26.83
CA GLY A 38 27.89 29.49 25.79
C GLY A 38 28.26 28.06 26.14
N GLU A 39 28.03 27.63 27.38
CA GLU A 39 28.41 26.30 27.85
C GLU A 39 27.43 25.24 27.35
N ALA A 40 27.95 24.08 26.95
CA ALA A 40 27.12 22.97 26.48
C ALA A 40 26.31 22.32 27.61
N PHE A 41 26.94 22.18 28.79
CA PHE A 41 26.33 21.56 29.96
C PHE A 41 26.61 22.38 31.23
N LEU A 42 25.61 22.45 32.08
CA LEU A 42 25.66 23.13 33.38
C LEU A 42 25.13 22.20 34.46
N VAL A 43 25.67 22.32 35.68
CA VAL A 43 24.99 21.82 36.89
C VAL A 43 24.39 23.01 37.61
N VAL A 44 23.06 23.04 37.70
CA VAL A 44 22.34 24.16 38.29
C VAL A 44 22.12 23.93 39.78
N ALA A 45 22.70 24.80 40.61
CA ALA A 45 22.52 24.78 42.05
C ALA A 45 21.24 25.52 42.47
N ASP A 46 20.93 26.65 41.82
CA ASP A 46 19.77 27.49 42.15
C ASP A 46 18.99 27.96 40.91
N LEU A 47 17.66 27.88 41.02
CA LEU A 47 16.68 28.23 39.98
C LEU A 47 15.61 29.15 40.56
N GLN A 48 15.35 30.26 39.89
CA GLN A 48 14.30 31.21 40.27
C GLN A 48 13.18 31.23 39.22
N GLY A 49 11.93 31.29 39.67
CA GLY A 49 10.77 31.41 38.78
C GLY A 49 10.10 30.09 38.37
N LYS A 50 9.20 30.17 37.38
CA LYS A 50 8.27 29.09 37.01
C LYS A 50 8.85 28.12 35.96
N ALA A 51 8.27 26.92 35.89
CA ALA A 51 8.85 25.69 35.31
C ALA A 51 9.30 25.73 33.84
N GLN A 52 8.76 26.60 32.98
CA GLN A 52 9.13 26.65 31.55
C GLN A 52 10.27 27.62 31.22
N ASN A 53 10.62 28.52 32.14
CA ASN A 53 11.54 29.64 31.89
C ASN A 53 12.23 30.06 33.19
N ALA A 54 12.69 29.10 33.98
CA ALA A 54 13.33 29.41 35.26
C ALA A 54 14.68 30.08 35.02
N ARG A 55 14.94 31.20 35.69
CA ARG A 55 16.25 31.88 35.65
C ARG A 55 17.24 31.07 36.47
N ILE A 56 18.36 30.72 35.88
CA ILE A 56 19.50 30.10 36.56
C ILE A 56 20.17 31.20 37.38
N ALA A 57 20.14 31.07 38.70
CA ALA A 57 20.77 32.03 39.61
C ALA A 57 22.20 31.60 39.98
N ALA A 58 22.44 30.29 40.07
CA ALA A 58 23.76 29.73 40.29
C ALA A 58 23.93 28.40 39.54
N ALA A 59 24.99 28.30 38.74
CA ALA A 59 25.38 27.08 38.04
C ALA A 59 26.90 27.04 37.84
N ALA A 60 27.41 25.84 37.55
CA ALA A 60 28.80 25.64 37.15
C ALA A 60 28.85 24.84 35.83
N PRO A 61 29.81 25.13 34.93
CA PRO A 61 30.03 24.31 33.75
C PRO A 61 30.48 22.91 34.14
N ILE A 62 30.09 21.93 33.34
CA ILE A 62 30.56 20.55 33.47
C ILE A 62 30.89 20.00 32.09
N GLY A 63 32.02 19.29 31.96
CA GLY A 63 32.35 18.62 30.70
C GLY A 63 31.44 17.40 30.48
N GLU A 64 31.15 17.05 29.23
CA GLU A 64 30.35 15.86 28.92
C GLU A 64 31.02 14.57 29.45
N ALA A 65 32.34 14.47 29.37
CA ALA A 65 33.08 13.32 29.92
C ALA A 65 32.92 13.20 31.44
N GLU A 66 32.99 14.32 32.17
CA GLU A 66 32.77 14.37 33.62
C GLU A 66 31.32 14.04 33.98
N LEU A 67 30.36 14.55 33.21
CA LEU A 67 28.94 14.25 33.35
C LEU A 67 28.68 12.74 33.19
N ARG A 68 29.24 12.12 32.14
CA ARG A 68 29.11 10.68 31.87
C ARG A 68 29.77 9.83 32.94
N ALA A 69 30.93 10.25 33.45
CA ALA A 69 31.60 9.57 34.55
C ALA A 69 30.81 9.66 35.86
N ALA A 70 30.22 10.83 36.15
CA ALA A 70 29.51 11.07 37.40
C ALA A 70 28.08 10.49 37.45
N LEU A 71 27.38 10.48 36.31
CA LEU A 71 25.96 10.08 36.22
C LEU A 71 25.72 8.92 35.25
N GLY A 72 26.75 8.12 34.95
CA GLY A 72 26.66 6.97 34.04
C GLY A 72 25.50 6.03 34.33
N ASP A 73 25.27 5.71 35.60
CA ASP A 73 24.17 4.82 36.04
C ASP A 73 22.77 5.39 35.80
N ARG A 74 22.66 6.70 35.54
CA ARG A 74 21.39 7.38 35.21
C ARG A 74 21.23 7.64 33.71
N ILE A 75 22.25 7.32 32.91
CA ILE A 75 22.19 7.46 31.46
C ILE A 75 21.52 6.21 30.90
N THR A 76 20.37 6.41 30.26
CA THR A 76 19.60 5.33 29.63
C THR A 76 19.83 5.34 28.13
N ARG A 77 20.07 4.15 27.57
CA ARG A 77 20.16 3.94 26.13
C ARG A 77 18.95 3.13 25.68
N THR A 78 18.16 3.71 24.78
CA THR A 78 16.91 3.12 24.29
C THR A 78 16.96 3.00 22.77
N MET A 79 16.57 1.83 22.25
CA MET A 79 16.35 1.60 20.83
C MET A 79 14.85 1.66 20.56
N GLU A 80 14.46 2.45 19.57
CA GLU A 80 13.09 2.59 19.10
C GLU A 80 13.03 2.17 17.64
N THR A 81 12.20 1.18 17.35
CA THR A 81 11.93 0.71 15.97
C THR A 81 10.59 1.28 15.54
N ALA A 82 10.59 2.04 14.44
CA ALA A 82 9.38 2.67 13.91
C ALA A 82 9.34 2.58 12.39
N PHE A 83 8.14 2.41 11.84
CA PHE A 83 7.91 2.53 10.41
C PHE A 83 7.82 4.00 10.01
N ASP A 84 8.52 4.39 8.95
CA ASP A 84 8.45 5.73 8.33
C ASP A 84 7.56 5.64 7.07
N PRO A 85 6.30 6.12 7.11
CA PRO A 85 5.39 6.01 5.97
C PRO A 85 5.87 6.77 4.72
N ALA A 86 6.65 7.84 4.90
CA ALA A 86 7.18 8.61 3.78
C ALA A 86 8.30 7.87 3.05
N ARG A 87 9.10 7.07 3.79
CA ARG A 87 10.15 6.22 3.22
C ARG A 87 9.71 4.78 2.97
N ARG A 88 8.52 4.41 3.41
CA ARG A 88 7.96 3.06 3.31
C ARG A 88 8.93 1.99 3.85
N ALA A 89 9.61 2.31 4.96
CA ALA A 89 10.66 1.49 5.53
C ALA A 89 10.70 1.60 7.06
N VAL A 90 11.17 0.53 7.69
CA VAL A 90 11.39 0.45 9.14
C VAL A 90 12.74 1.06 9.47
N ARG A 91 12.77 1.90 10.50
CA ARG A 91 13.98 2.59 10.97
C ARG A 91 14.18 2.30 12.45
N VAL A 92 15.43 2.09 12.82
CA VAL A 92 15.84 1.93 14.21
C VAL A 92 16.59 3.16 14.62
N ARG A 93 16.09 3.82 15.65
CA ARG A 93 16.75 4.96 16.27
C ARG A 93 17.25 4.56 17.65
N GLU A 94 18.50 4.90 17.91
CA GLU A 94 19.06 4.80 19.24
C GLU A 94 19.17 6.19 19.87
N THR A 95 18.62 6.33 21.06
CA THR A 95 18.75 7.55 21.87
C THR A 95 19.46 7.24 23.17
N THR A 96 20.43 8.10 23.52
CA THR A 96 21.07 8.09 24.83
C THR A 96 20.59 9.32 25.59
N ARG A 97 20.00 9.11 26.76
CA ARG A 97 19.34 10.16 27.53
C ARG A 97 19.81 10.20 28.96
N LEU A 98 19.83 11.40 29.54
CA LEU A 98 19.90 11.63 30.97
C LEU A 98 18.57 12.29 31.40
N GLY A 99 17.63 11.48 31.88
CA GLY A 99 16.25 11.93 32.07
C GLY A 99 15.66 12.49 30.77
N ALA A 100 15.26 13.75 30.76
CA ALA A 100 14.73 14.43 29.58
C ALA A 100 15.80 14.94 28.60
N ILE A 101 17.08 15.01 29.02
CA ILE A 101 18.18 15.47 28.16
C ILE A 101 18.53 14.38 27.15
N LEU A 102 18.51 14.72 25.86
CA LEU A 102 19.00 13.88 24.78
C LEU A 102 20.49 14.13 24.57
N LEU A 103 21.33 13.24 25.10
CA LEU A 103 22.80 13.36 24.99
C LEU A 103 23.29 12.99 23.59
N SER A 104 22.70 11.97 22.99
CA SER A 104 22.98 11.61 21.60
C SER A 104 21.80 10.89 20.97
N GLU A 105 21.69 11.05 19.65
CA GLU A 105 20.72 10.38 18.80
C GLU A 105 21.46 9.91 17.56
N ARG A 106 21.30 8.63 17.21
CA ARG A 106 21.82 8.10 15.96
C ARG A 106 20.86 7.12 15.34
N MET A 107 20.83 7.11 14.01
CA MET A 107 20.16 6.06 13.25
C MET A 107 21.03 4.81 13.28
N LEU A 108 20.44 3.69 13.65
CA LEU A 108 21.05 2.37 13.50
C LEU A 108 20.66 1.78 12.14
N PRO A 109 21.39 0.75 11.66
CA PRO A 109 20.92 -0.06 10.56
C PRO A 109 19.49 -0.55 10.79
N ALA A 110 18.72 -0.66 9.71
CA ALA A 110 17.39 -1.26 9.78
C ALA A 110 17.49 -2.72 10.26
N PRO A 111 16.44 -3.28 10.89
CA PRO A 111 16.43 -4.71 11.23
C PRO A 111 16.57 -5.53 9.95
N SER A 112 16.96 -6.79 10.10
CA SER A 112 17.05 -7.75 8.99
C SER A 112 16.49 -9.11 9.40
N GLY A 113 16.18 -9.95 8.41
CA GLY A 113 15.60 -11.27 8.64
C GLY A 113 14.24 -11.18 9.32
N ALA A 114 13.97 -12.12 10.24
CA ALA A 114 12.68 -12.24 10.90
C ALA A 114 12.24 -10.97 11.67
N GLU A 115 13.18 -10.16 12.19
CA GLU A 115 12.84 -8.90 12.85
C GLU A 115 12.32 -7.84 11.86
N ALA A 116 12.90 -7.79 10.66
CA ALA A 116 12.42 -6.92 9.59
C ALA A 116 11.03 -7.35 9.12
N ASP A 117 10.85 -8.64 8.88
CA ASP A 117 9.58 -9.19 8.42
C ASP A 117 8.46 -8.88 9.42
N ARG A 118 8.71 -9.12 10.72
CA ARG A 118 7.74 -8.79 11.77
C ARG A 118 7.43 -7.29 11.82
N ALA A 119 8.44 -6.43 11.69
CA ALA A 119 8.22 -4.99 11.68
C ALA A 119 7.43 -4.52 10.45
N ILE A 120 7.60 -5.18 9.30
CA ILE A 120 6.81 -4.94 8.08
C ILE A 120 5.36 -5.38 8.27
N ILE A 121 5.12 -6.55 8.87
CA ILE A 121 3.76 -7.02 9.18
C ILE A 121 3.04 -6.04 10.12
N GLU A 122 3.70 -5.58 11.19
CA GLU A 122 3.12 -4.59 12.11
C GLU A 122 2.86 -3.24 11.41
N ALA A 123 3.74 -2.81 10.52
CA ALA A 123 3.52 -1.62 9.70
C ALA A 123 2.28 -1.76 8.80
N LEU A 124 2.10 -2.91 8.15
CA LEU A 124 0.94 -3.19 7.30
C LEU A 124 -0.37 -3.23 8.09
N LYS A 125 -0.37 -3.78 9.31
CA LYS A 125 -1.53 -3.74 10.21
C LYS A 125 -1.89 -2.31 10.62
N ALA A 126 -0.89 -1.47 10.92
CA ALA A 126 -1.10 -0.11 11.39
C ALA A 126 -1.49 0.87 10.27
N HIS A 127 -0.95 0.68 9.06
CA HIS A 127 -1.08 1.64 7.96
C HIS A 127 -1.91 1.14 6.77
N GLY A 128 -2.29 -0.13 6.76
CA GLY A 128 -3.16 -0.74 5.77
C GLY A 128 -2.44 -1.42 4.60
N LEU A 129 -3.19 -2.27 3.89
CA LEU A 129 -2.69 -3.09 2.78
C LEU A 129 -2.40 -2.29 1.51
N SER A 130 -2.89 -1.05 1.39
CA SER A 130 -2.59 -0.18 0.25
C SER A 130 -1.10 0.13 0.09
N LEU A 131 -0.30 -0.12 1.14
CA LEU A 131 1.15 -0.03 1.06
C LEU A 131 1.76 -1.12 0.18
N LEU A 132 1.14 -2.30 0.07
CA LEU A 132 1.70 -3.42 -0.69
C LEU A 132 1.84 -3.09 -2.18
N PRO A 133 2.81 -3.72 -2.88
CA PRO A 133 3.00 -3.55 -4.32
C PRO A 133 1.93 -4.31 -5.13
N TRP A 134 0.71 -3.79 -5.13
CA TRP A 134 -0.42 -4.34 -5.88
C TRP A 134 -0.21 -4.17 -7.39
N SER A 135 0.37 -5.19 -8.04
CA SER A 135 0.45 -5.23 -9.49
C SER A 135 -0.96 -5.42 -10.09
N ARG A 136 -1.12 -5.06 -11.37
CA ARG A 136 -2.37 -5.30 -12.11
C ARG A 136 -2.79 -6.79 -12.07
N GLU A 137 -1.81 -7.71 -12.15
CA GLU A 137 -2.08 -9.14 -12.10
C GLU A 137 -2.52 -9.59 -10.70
N THR A 138 -1.85 -9.10 -9.66
CA THR A 138 -2.18 -9.41 -8.26
C THR A 138 -3.57 -8.88 -7.89
N THR A 139 -3.90 -7.66 -8.31
CA THR A 139 -5.23 -7.07 -8.13
C THR A 139 -6.29 -7.88 -8.88
N ALA A 140 -6.04 -8.25 -10.14
CA ALA A 140 -6.97 -9.08 -10.91
C ALA A 140 -7.18 -10.47 -10.28
N LEU A 141 -6.13 -11.09 -9.75
CA LEU A 141 -6.24 -12.34 -8.99
C LEU A 141 -7.13 -12.14 -7.76
N ARG A 142 -6.89 -11.08 -6.98
CA ARG A 142 -7.69 -10.75 -5.80
C ARG A 142 -9.18 -10.59 -6.15
N HIS A 143 -9.51 -9.87 -7.23
CA HIS A 143 -10.91 -9.69 -7.66
C HIS A 143 -11.54 -11.02 -8.09
N ARG A 144 -10.80 -11.88 -8.80
CA ARG A 144 -11.26 -13.22 -9.18
C ARG A 144 -11.54 -14.09 -7.96
N LEU A 145 -10.67 -14.08 -6.96
CA LEU A 145 -10.86 -14.83 -5.71
C LEU A 145 -12.07 -14.29 -4.92
N ALA A 146 -12.21 -12.97 -4.83
CA ALA A 146 -13.37 -12.34 -4.19
C ALA A 146 -14.68 -12.73 -4.89
N TRP A 147 -14.69 -12.73 -6.23
CA TRP A 147 -15.85 -13.14 -7.02
C TRP A 147 -16.19 -14.62 -6.81
N LEU A 148 -15.19 -15.51 -6.83
CA LEU A 148 -15.38 -16.94 -6.56
C LEU A 148 -15.92 -17.17 -5.15
N ARG A 149 -15.39 -16.48 -4.15
CA ARG A 149 -15.88 -16.51 -2.77
C ARG A 149 -17.34 -16.08 -2.67
N LYS A 150 -17.70 -14.97 -3.31
CA LYS A 150 -19.07 -14.43 -3.31
C LYS A 150 -20.07 -15.41 -3.93
N GLY A 151 -19.69 -16.08 -5.01
CA GLY A 151 -20.58 -16.99 -5.75
C GLY A 151 -20.65 -18.41 -5.19
N LEU A 152 -19.51 -18.98 -4.76
CA LEU A 152 -19.39 -20.39 -4.38
C LEU A 152 -19.18 -20.61 -2.87
N GLY A 153 -18.82 -19.57 -2.10
CA GLY A 153 -18.59 -19.67 -0.66
C GLY A 153 -17.32 -20.43 -0.28
N GLU A 154 -17.36 -21.12 0.85
CA GLU A 154 -16.25 -21.98 1.31
C GLU A 154 -16.01 -23.15 0.31
N PRO A 155 -14.75 -23.56 0.08
CA PRO A 155 -13.52 -23.18 0.78
C PRO A 155 -12.69 -22.11 0.03
N TRP A 156 -13.31 -21.26 -0.79
CA TRP A 156 -12.61 -20.11 -1.38
C TRP A 156 -12.27 -19.10 -0.28
N PRO A 157 -11.08 -18.47 -0.31
CA PRO A 157 -10.67 -17.58 0.78
C PRO A 157 -11.42 -16.24 0.75
N ASP A 158 -11.62 -15.67 1.93
CA ASP A 158 -11.98 -14.26 2.07
C ASP A 158 -10.73 -13.39 1.84
N VAL A 159 -10.74 -12.63 0.76
CA VAL A 159 -9.64 -11.73 0.35
C VAL A 159 -10.03 -10.25 0.52
N SER A 160 -11.00 -9.94 1.37
CA SER A 160 -11.32 -8.56 1.79
C SER A 160 -10.14 -7.92 2.52
N ASP A 161 -10.09 -6.58 2.57
CA ASP A 161 -9.00 -5.87 3.28
C ASP A 161 -8.92 -6.28 4.75
N ALA A 162 -10.08 -6.48 5.39
CA ALA A 162 -10.17 -6.90 6.79
C ALA A 162 -9.62 -8.32 7.00
N ALA A 163 -10.02 -9.28 6.16
CA ALA A 163 -9.54 -10.66 6.26
C ALA A 163 -8.04 -10.76 6.01
N LEU A 164 -7.56 -10.13 4.93
CA LEU A 164 -6.13 -10.14 4.58
C LEU A 164 -5.26 -9.44 5.61
N ALA A 165 -5.73 -8.35 6.22
CA ALA A 165 -4.99 -7.65 7.28
C ALA A 165 -4.93 -8.49 8.58
N ALA A 166 -5.97 -9.26 8.87
CA ALA A 166 -6.04 -10.12 10.05
C ALA A 166 -5.15 -11.38 9.96
N SER A 167 -4.80 -11.82 8.75
CA SER A 167 -4.01 -13.05 8.52
C SER A 167 -2.68 -12.81 7.79
N LEU A 168 -2.12 -11.59 7.87
CA LEU A 168 -0.85 -11.21 7.23
C LEU A 168 0.29 -12.20 7.54
N GLU A 169 0.34 -12.71 8.77
CA GLU A 169 1.31 -13.71 9.21
C GLU A 169 1.17 -15.07 8.51
N ASP A 170 -0.02 -15.41 8.03
CA ASP A 170 -0.27 -16.70 7.40
C ASP A 170 0.05 -16.65 5.90
N TRP A 171 -0.37 -15.57 5.22
CA TRP A 171 -0.31 -15.51 3.76
C TRP A 171 0.84 -14.67 3.21
N LEU A 172 1.33 -13.66 3.93
CA LEU A 172 2.38 -12.76 3.43
C LEU A 172 3.73 -13.06 4.07
N LEU A 173 3.79 -13.23 5.39
CA LEU A 173 5.04 -13.44 6.14
C LEU A 173 5.94 -14.54 5.56
N PRO A 174 5.43 -15.71 5.11
CA PRO A 174 6.28 -16.76 4.52
C PRO A 174 6.99 -16.34 3.22
N PHE A 175 6.53 -15.27 2.57
CA PHE A 175 7.06 -14.77 1.30
C PHE A 175 7.89 -13.48 1.45
N LEU A 176 8.07 -13.00 2.68
CA LEU A 176 8.97 -11.89 2.96
C LEU A 176 10.44 -12.37 2.98
N SER A 177 11.36 -11.47 2.61
CA SER A 177 12.77 -11.79 2.38
C SER A 177 13.70 -11.34 3.52
N GLY A 178 13.17 -10.83 4.62
CA GLY A 178 13.96 -10.26 5.71
C GLY A 178 14.39 -8.82 5.48
N GLU A 179 13.70 -8.08 4.61
CA GLU A 179 14.03 -6.71 4.23
C GLU A 179 13.08 -5.70 4.90
N ALA A 180 13.66 -4.69 5.54
CA ALA A 180 12.94 -3.69 6.32
C ALA A 180 12.28 -2.58 5.49
N SER A 181 11.83 -2.88 4.27
CA SER A 181 11.21 -1.92 3.37
C SER A 181 10.10 -2.55 2.53
N ILE A 182 8.96 -1.87 2.44
CA ILE A 182 7.83 -2.32 1.62
C ILE A 182 8.21 -2.33 0.14
N ASP A 183 9.09 -1.44 -0.30
CA ASP A 183 9.55 -1.36 -1.68
C ASP A 183 10.48 -2.52 -2.08
N ARG A 184 10.92 -3.33 -1.10
CA ARG A 184 11.66 -4.57 -1.32
C ARG A 184 10.77 -5.80 -1.43
N ILE A 185 9.47 -5.66 -1.15
CA ILE A 185 8.50 -6.74 -1.38
C ILE A 185 8.29 -6.86 -2.89
N ASP A 186 8.51 -8.05 -3.44
CA ASP A 186 8.17 -8.33 -4.82
C ASP A 186 6.64 -8.42 -4.98
N SER A 187 6.09 -7.80 -6.02
CA SER A 187 4.69 -8.00 -6.42
C SER A 187 4.30 -9.47 -6.58
N ASN A 188 5.25 -10.33 -7.00
CA ASN A 188 5.04 -11.76 -7.10
C ASN A 188 4.93 -12.42 -5.72
N ALA A 189 5.64 -11.94 -4.69
CA ALA A 189 5.50 -12.44 -3.32
C ALA A 189 4.06 -12.22 -2.81
N VAL A 190 3.45 -11.07 -3.12
CA VAL A 190 2.04 -10.79 -2.79
C VAL A 190 1.10 -11.74 -3.54
N ARG A 191 1.37 -12.00 -4.83
CA ARG A 191 0.57 -12.92 -5.66
C ARG A 191 0.63 -14.35 -5.14
N GLU A 192 1.83 -14.86 -4.86
CA GLU A 192 2.03 -16.21 -4.30
C GLU A 192 1.41 -16.33 -2.91
N GLY A 193 1.51 -15.28 -2.09
CA GLY A 193 0.83 -15.20 -0.81
C GLY A 193 -0.69 -15.34 -0.93
N LEU A 194 -1.34 -14.60 -1.83
CA LEU A 194 -2.78 -14.77 -2.08
C LEU A 194 -3.14 -16.15 -2.60
N MET A 195 -2.30 -16.73 -3.48
CA MET A 195 -2.50 -18.09 -3.98
C MET A 195 -2.38 -19.14 -2.87
N SER A 196 -1.53 -18.91 -1.86
CA SER A 196 -1.35 -19.82 -0.72
C SER A 196 -2.61 -19.97 0.14
N LEU A 197 -3.48 -18.97 0.16
CA LEU A 197 -4.79 -19.02 0.82
C LEU A 197 -5.78 -19.95 0.11
N VAL A 198 -5.55 -20.27 -1.16
CA VAL A 198 -6.44 -21.12 -1.96
C VAL A 198 -6.06 -22.59 -1.78
N PRO A 199 -6.99 -23.47 -1.38
CA PRO A 199 -6.74 -24.91 -1.33
C PRO A 199 -6.15 -25.45 -2.63
N HIS A 200 -5.13 -26.30 -2.53
CA HIS A 200 -4.32 -26.73 -3.66
C HIS A 200 -5.15 -27.41 -4.79
N ASP A 201 -6.22 -28.13 -4.44
CA ASP A 201 -7.15 -28.74 -5.39
C ASP A 201 -7.98 -27.69 -6.17
N LEU A 202 -8.28 -26.54 -5.54
CA LEU A 202 -9.01 -25.43 -6.14
C LEU A 202 -8.15 -24.51 -7.00
N GLN A 203 -6.85 -24.42 -6.74
CA GLN A 203 -5.95 -23.53 -7.50
C GLN A 203 -6.02 -23.77 -9.02
N ARG A 204 -6.05 -25.03 -9.44
CA ARG A 204 -6.18 -25.40 -10.86
C ARG A 204 -7.55 -25.05 -11.45
N ARG A 205 -8.58 -24.92 -10.62
CA ARG A 205 -9.95 -24.59 -11.05
C ARG A 205 -10.17 -23.11 -11.26
N ILE A 206 -9.32 -22.23 -10.70
CA ILE A 206 -9.48 -20.77 -10.85
C ILE A 206 -9.48 -20.37 -12.34
N ALA A 207 -8.56 -20.91 -13.14
CA ALA A 207 -8.46 -20.59 -14.56
C ALA A 207 -9.71 -20.99 -15.35
N THR A 208 -10.37 -22.09 -14.96
CA THR A 208 -11.60 -22.58 -15.59
C THR A 208 -12.84 -21.84 -15.08
N LEU A 209 -12.92 -21.56 -13.78
CA LEU A 209 -14.10 -20.97 -13.16
C LEU A 209 -14.16 -19.44 -13.35
N ALA A 210 -13.02 -18.78 -13.20
CA ALA A 210 -12.86 -17.35 -13.36
C ALA A 210 -11.66 -17.09 -14.29
N PRO A 211 -11.78 -17.28 -15.61
CA PRO A 211 -10.68 -17.05 -16.55
C PRO A 211 -10.18 -15.60 -16.53
N THR A 212 -8.91 -15.37 -16.84
CA THR A 212 -8.35 -14.00 -16.90
C THR A 212 -8.79 -13.23 -18.14
N HIS A 213 -9.02 -13.95 -19.25
CA HIS A 213 -9.35 -13.37 -20.54
C HIS A 213 -10.45 -14.17 -21.24
N PHE A 214 -11.22 -13.47 -22.05
CA PHE A 214 -12.10 -14.03 -23.07
C PHE A 214 -11.39 -14.01 -24.42
N GLU A 215 -11.49 -15.10 -25.19
CA GLU A 215 -11.01 -15.16 -26.57
C GLU A 215 -12.19 -14.84 -27.50
N ALA A 216 -12.12 -13.70 -28.18
CA ALA A 216 -13.13 -13.27 -29.12
C ALA A 216 -13.07 -14.11 -30.41
N PRO A 217 -14.17 -14.18 -31.20
CA PRO A 217 -14.16 -14.79 -32.53
C PRO A 217 -13.05 -14.30 -33.48
N THR A 218 -12.52 -13.10 -33.26
CA THR A 218 -11.35 -12.55 -33.97
C THR A 218 -10.01 -13.22 -33.61
N GLY A 219 -9.96 -14.04 -32.56
CA GLY A 219 -8.74 -14.57 -31.92
C GLY A 219 -8.10 -13.60 -30.92
N ASN A 220 -8.66 -12.39 -30.73
CA ASN A 220 -8.15 -11.45 -29.75
C ASN A 220 -8.50 -11.91 -28.33
N ARG A 221 -7.55 -11.71 -27.40
CA ARG A 221 -7.73 -12.01 -25.98
C ARG A 221 -7.98 -10.73 -25.21
N LEU A 222 -9.16 -10.60 -24.61
CA LEU A 222 -9.57 -9.43 -23.85
C LEU A 222 -9.71 -9.77 -22.37
N PRO A 223 -9.20 -8.92 -21.46
CA PRO A 223 -9.31 -9.19 -20.02
C PRO A 223 -10.77 -9.14 -19.57
N ILE A 224 -11.11 -10.00 -18.62
CA ILE A 224 -12.40 -9.97 -17.93
C ILE A 224 -12.21 -9.23 -16.61
N ASP A 225 -13.06 -8.22 -16.37
CA ASP A 225 -13.08 -7.47 -15.12
C ASP A 225 -14.00 -8.15 -14.09
N TYR A 226 -13.50 -8.32 -12.87
CA TYR A 226 -14.19 -8.95 -11.75
C TYR A 226 -14.42 -8.00 -10.57
N ASP A 227 -14.05 -6.71 -10.68
CA ASP A 227 -14.22 -5.72 -9.60
C ASP A 227 -15.70 -5.34 -9.37
N GLY A 228 -16.53 -5.46 -10.41
CA GLY A 228 -17.95 -5.11 -10.36
C GLY A 228 -18.86 -6.18 -9.75
N GLU A 229 -20.17 -5.91 -9.76
CA GLU A 229 -21.17 -6.87 -9.30
C GLU A 229 -21.21 -8.15 -10.15
N THR A 230 -20.98 -8.00 -11.46
CA THR A 230 -20.95 -9.07 -12.45
C THR A 230 -19.65 -9.02 -13.25
N PRO A 231 -19.07 -10.17 -13.61
CA PRO A 231 -17.91 -10.23 -14.50
C PRO A 231 -18.21 -9.52 -15.83
N THR A 232 -17.39 -8.53 -16.15
CA THR A 232 -17.65 -7.62 -17.27
C THR A 232 -16.56 -7.76 -18.33
N LEU A 233 -16.98 -7.76 -19.60
CA LEU A 233 -16.11 -7.80 -20.76
C LEU A 233 -16.36 -6.56 -21.62
N SER A 234 -15.41 -5.63 -21.60
CA SER A 234 -15.42 -4.47 -22.48
C SER A 234 -14.82 -4.85 -23.83
N ILE A 235 -15.67 -4.92 -24.86
CA ILE A 235 -15.30 -5.46 -26.18
C ILE A 235 -15.93 -4.64 -27.30
N ARG A 236 -15.17 -4.40 -28.38
CA ARG A 236 -15.73 -3.75 -29.55
C ARG A 236 -16.76 -4.67 -30.20
N VAL A 237 -17.93 -4.14 -30.51
CA VAL A 237 -19.08 -4.93 -31.01
C VAL A 237 -18.74 -5.76 -32.25
N GLN A 238 -17.89 -5.23 -33.12
CA GLN A 238 -17.37 -5.89 -34.33
C GLN A 238 -16.53 -7.16 -34.09
N GLU A 239 -15.98 -7.33 -32.89
CA GLU A 239 -15.22 -8.53 -32.53
C GLU A 239 -16.12 -9.69 -32.14
N LEU A 240 -17.41 -9.42 -31.89
CA LEU A 240 -18.43 -10.41 -31.57
C LEU A 240 -19.27 -10.84 -32.79
N PHE A 241 -19.01 -10.30 -33.98
CA PHE A 241 -19.68 -10.79 -35.19
C PHE A 241 -19.37 -12.28 -35.40
N GLY A 242 -20.34 -13.03 -35.92
CA GLY A 242 -20.24 -14.48 -36.04
C GLY A 242 -20.67 -15.24 -34.77
N LEU A 243 -20.87 -14.56 -33.64
CA LEU A 243 -21.22 -15.20 -32.37
C LEU A 243 -22.74 -15.16 -32.13
N ASP A 244 -23.37 -16.34 -32.15
CA ASP A 244 -24.81 -16.55 -31.87
C ASP A 244 -25.10 -17.02 -30.43
N GLU A 245 -24.06 -17.28 -29.65
CA GLU A 245 -24.18 -17.70 -28.25
C GLU A 245 -23.60 -16.62 -27.34
N HIS A 246 -24.26 -16.38 -26.20
CA HIS A 246 -23.76 -15.38 -25.27
C HIS A 246 -22.55 -15.94 -24.49
N PRO A 247 -21.41 -15.20 -24.43
CA PRO A 247 -20.25 -15.62 -23.64
C PRO A 247 -20.58 -15.87 -22.18
N ALA A 248 -20.14 -17.00 -21.64
CA ALA A 248 -20.31 -17.36 -20.25
C ALA A 248 -19.03 -17.96 -19.65
N ILE A 249 -18.84 -17.75 -18.35
CA ILE A 249 -17.74 -18.32 -17.55
C ILE A 249 -18.28 -19.33 -16.53
N ALA A 250 -17.44 -19.79 -15.60
CA ALA A 250 -17.79 -20.83 -14.63
C ALA A 250 -18.38 -22.09 -15.29
N GLY A 251 -17.71 -22.58 -16.35
CA GLY A 251 -18.17 -23.74 -17.10
C GLY A 251 -19.46 -23.49 -17.90
N GLY A 252 -19.73 -22.25 -18.30
CA GLY A 252 -20.90 -21.87 -19.10
C GLY A 252 -22.14 -21.50 -18.30
N THR A 253 -22.03 -21.37 -16.97
CA THR A 253 -23.18 -21.13 -16.08
C THR A 253 -23.41 -19.66 -15.76
N VAL A 254 -22.39 -18.81 -15.88
CA VAL A 254 -22.50 -17.38 -15.57
C VAL A 254 -22.28 -16.55 -16.83
N PRO A 255 -23.31 -15.86 -17.36
CA PRO A 255 -23.16 -14.99 -18.52
C PRO A 255 -22.27 -13.78 -18.19
N LEU A 256 -21.44 -13.37 -19.15
CA LEU A 256 -20.63 -12.16 -19.02
C LEU A 256 -21.46 -10.91 -19.31
N THR A 257 -21.35 -9.90 -18.46
CA THR A 257 -21.88 -8.57 -18.83
C THR A 257 -21.00 -8.00 -19.94
N LEU A 258 -21.55 -7.84 -21.13
CA LEU A 258 -20.83 -7.26 -22.27
C LEU A 258 -21.01 -5.76 -22.26
N GLU A 259 -19.93 -5.02 -22.05
CA GLU A 259 -19.87 -3.60 -22.36
C GLU A 259 -19.41 -3.46 -23.81
N LEU A 260 -20.39 -3.27 -24.71
CA LEU A 260 -20.12 -3.14 -26.12
C LEU A 260 -19.52 -1.76 -26.40
N LEU A 261 -18.43 -1.76 -27.14
CA LEU A 261 -17.67 -0.56 -27.50
C LEU A 261 -17.74 -0.27 -28.99
N SER A 262 -17.65 1.02 -29.33
CA SER A 262 -17.44 1.50 -30.70
C SER A 262 -16.00 1.25 -31.18
N PRO A 263 -15.67 1.49 -32.47
CA PRO A 263 -14.30 1.40 -32.96
C PRO A 263 -13.31 2.33 -32.23
N ALA A 264 -13.81 3.42 -31.64
CA ALA A 264 -13.02 4.37 -30.85
C ALA A 264 -13.04 4.06 -29.35
N HIS A 265 -13.36 2.82 -28.94
CA HIS A 265 -13.41 2.38 -27.55
C HIS A 265 -14.36 3.19 -26.66
N ARG A 266 -15.45 3.72 -27.24
CA ARG A 266 -16.50 4.40 -26.46
C ARG A 266 -17.65 3.42 -26.18
N PRO A 267 -18.19 3.39 -24.95
CA PRO A 267 -19.35 2.57 -24.64
C PRO A 267 -20.54 2.93 -25.54
N ILE A 268 -21.21 1.92 -26.08
CA ILE A 268 -22.42 2.08 -26.91
C ILE A 268 -23.64 1.41 -26.27
N GLN A 269 -23.47 0.24 -25.67
CA GLN A 269 -24.56 -0.53 -25.06
C GLN A 269 -23.97 -1.54 -24.08
N THR A 270 -24.67 -1.79 -22.98
CA THR A 270 -24.39 -2.93 -22.10
C THR A 270 -25.45 -4.00 -22.32
N THR A 271 -25.06 -5.27 -22.39
CA THR A 271 -25.99 -6.41 -22.50
C THR A 271 -25.49 -7.66 -21.77
N ALA A 272 -26.41 -8.41 -21.18
CA ALA A 272 -26.19 -9.76 -20.64
C ALA A 272 -26.87 -10.84 -21.51
N ASP A 273 -27.36 -10.46 -22.70
CA ASP A 273 -27.96 -11.36 -23.69
C ASP A 273 -27.60 -10.85 -25.09
N LEU A 274 -26.55 -11.45 -25.65
CA LEU A 274 -26.01 -11.05 -26.95
C LEU A 274 -26.98 -11.41 -28.10
N PRO A 275 -27.59 -12.61 -28.14
CA PRO A 275 -28.58 -12.95 -29.16
C PRO A 275 -29.80 -12.02 -29.17
N ARG A 276 -30.29 -11.62 -27.99
CA ARG A 276 -31.38 -10.64 -27.90
C ARG A 276 -30.96 -9.25 -28.37
N PHE A 277 -29.72 -8.84 -28.08
CA PHE A 277 -29.17 -7.58 -28.61
C PHE A 277 -29.14 -7.58 -30.15
N TRP A 278 -28.66 -8.67 -30.77
CA TRP A 278 -28.63 -8.81 -32.22
C TRP A 278 -29.99 -8.73 -32.88
N ARG A 279 -31.01 -9.38 -32.30
CA ARG A 279 -32.38 -9.38 -32.82
C ARG A 279 -33.17 -8.10 -32.48
N GLY A 280 -32.69 -7.31 -31.53
CA GLY A 280 -33.36 -6.12 -31.01
C GLY A 280 -32.62 -4.83 -31.38
N SER A 281 -31.93 -4.25 -30.40
CA SER A 281 -31.35 -2.90 -30.50
C SER A 281 -30.16 -2.78 -31.45
N TRP A 282 -29.67 -3.87 -32.04
CA TRP A 282 -28.63 -3.80 -33.05
C TRP A 282 -29.00 -2.92 -34.25
N ALA A 283 -30.25 -2.95 -34.71
CA ALA A 283 -30.67 -2.16 -35.87
C ALA A 283 -30.43 -0.64 -35.67
N ASP A 284 -30.76 -0.14 -34.48
CA ASP A 284 -30.59 1.26 -34.11
C ASP A 284 -29.11 1.61 -33.89
N VAL A 285 -28.38 0.75 -33.17
CA VAL A 285 -26.93 0.90 -32.96
C VAL A 285 -26.20 0.91 -34.30
N ARG A 286 -26.55 0.02 -35.22
CA ARG A 286 -25.99 -0.07 -36.57
C ARG A 286 -26.21 1.23 -37.35
N ALA A 287 -27.41 1.82 -37.26
CA ALA A 287 -27.73 3.08 -37.95
C ALA A 287 -26.87 4.24 -37.45
N ASP A 288 -26.75 4.41 -36.13
CA ASP A 288 -25.89 5.44 -35.51
C ASP A 288 -24.41 5.21 -35.81
N MET A 289 -23.92 3.98 -35.65
CA MET A 289 -22.52 3.62 -35.88
C MET A 289 -22.11 3.76 -37.34
N ARG A 290 -23.00 3.48 -38.30
CA ARG A 290 -22.74 3.69 -39.73
C ARG A 290 -22.54 5.17 -40.06
N GLY A 291 -23.25 6.07 -39.40
CA GLY A 291 -23.07 7.51 -39.55
C GLY A 291 -21.76 8.01 -38.96
N ARG A 292 -21.43 7.59 -37.71
CA ARG A 292 -20.22 8.03 -37.01
C ARG A 292 -18.93 7.39 -37.52
N TYR A 293 -19.00 6.14 -37.98
CA TYR A 293 -17.85 5.32 -38.39
C TYR A 293 -18.07 4.67 -39.77
N PRO A 294 -18.19 5.45 -40.86
CA PRO A 294 -18.57 4.93 -42.19
C PRO A 294 -17.52 3.98 -42.80
N LYS A 295 -16.27 4.04 -42.34
CA LYS A 295 -15.15 3.18 -42.78
C LYS A 295 -15.19 1.77 -42.18
N HIS A 296 -16.09 1.48 -41.24
CA HIS A 296 -16.21 0.16 -40.60
C HIS A 296 -17.35 -0.66 -41.22
N VAL A 297 -17.31 -1.98 -40.99
CA VAL A 297 -18.35 -2.92 -41.43
C VAL A 297 -19.47 -2.94 -40.38
N TRP A 298 -20.71 -2.76 -40.84
CA TRP A 298 -21.92 -2.67 -40.02
C TRP A 298 -22.99 -3.59 -40.64
N PRO A 299 -22.89 -4.91 -40.43
CA PRO A 299 -23.72 -5.90 -41.11
C PRO A 299 -25.20 -5.82 -40.70
N GLU A 300 -26.09 -6.18 -41.62
CA GLU A 300 -27.52 -6.38 -41.31
C GLU A 300 -27.72 -7.59 -40.41
N ASP A 301 -27.02 -8.68 -40.74
CA ASP A 301 -26.98 -9.91 -39.95
C ASP A 301 -25.60 -10.03 -39.27
N PRO A 302 -25.47 -9.62 -37.99
CA PRO A 302 -24.20 -9.69 -37.27
C PRO A 302 -23.80 -11.12 -36.90
N VAL A 303 -24.76 -12.05 -36.84
CA VAL A 303 -24.51 -13.47 -36.51
C VAL A 303 -23.85 -14.20 -37.68
N ARG A 304 -24.15 -13.81 -38.93
CA ARG A 304 -23.51 -14.38 -40.13
C ARG A 304 -22.32 -13.59 -40.66
N ALA A 305 -21.96 -12.48 -40.02
CA ALA A 305 -20.86 -11.63 -40.45
C ALA A 305 -19.50 -12.16 -39.96
N GLU A 306 -18.46 -11.97 -40.76
CA GLU A 306 -17.11 -12.30 -40.34
C GLU A 306 -16.64 -11.36 -39.21
N PRO A 307 -16.09 -11.90 -38.11
CA PRO A 307 -15.50 -11.10 -37.04
C PRO A 307 -14.31 -10.31 -37.56
N THR A 308 -14.25 -9.02 -37.23
CA THR A 308 -13.14 -8.16 -37.66
C THR A 308 -12.72 -7.18 -36.59
N SER A 309 -11.42 -7.06 -36.40
CA SER A 309 -10.79 -6.04 -35.55
C SER A 309 -10.37 -4.80 -36.34
N ARG A 310 -10.53 -4.81 -37.67
CA ARG A 310 -9.98 -3.83 -38.63
C ARG A 310 -11.07 -3.03 -39.33
N ALA A 311 -10.69 -1.85 -39.86
CA ALA A 311 -11.55 -1.08 -40.77
C ALA A 311 -11.71 -1.80 -42.12
N LYS A 312 -12.73 -1.42 -42.92
CA LYS A 312 -12.98 -2.01 -44.25
C LYS A 312 -11.70 -1.97 -45.11
N PRO A 313 -11.32 -3.08 -45.77
CA PRO A 313 -10.29 -3.06 -46.80
C PRO A 313 -10.69 -2.03 -47.86
N ARG A 314 -9.76 -1.17 -48.31
CA ARG A 314 -10.01 -0.33 -49.49
C ARG A 314 -10.20 -1.28 -50.67
N ALA A 315 -11.33 -1.17 -51.38
CA ALA A 315 -11.48 -1.82 -52.68
C ALA A 315 -10.30 -1.38 -53.56
N ARG A 316 -9.55 -2.35 -54.10
CA ARG A 316 -8.60 -2.11 -55.18
C ARG A 316 -9.37 -1.98 -56.48
#